data_AF-A0A133YMD7-F1
#
_entry.id   AF-A0A133YMD7-F1
#
_cell.length_a   1.000
_cell.length_b   1.000
_cell.length_c   1.000
_cell.angle_alpha   90.00
_cell.angle_beta   90.00
_cell.angle_gamma   90.00
#
_symmetry.space_group_name_H-M   'P 1'
#
loop_
_entity.id
_entity.type
_entity.pdbx_description
1 polymer ?
#
loop_
_entity_poly.entity_id
_entity_poly.type
_entity_poly.pdbx_seq_one_letter_code
_entity_poly.pdbx_strand_id
1 'polypeptide(L)'
;MSDIKFRATPAARFCSKENSIDLSLIRGTGPKGRIQKEDVLNFKNFSMVRISPLAKKIAEVEGVEISKITGSGVRGKILKDDVLRFIGKEKDIENVAVNDNKEKEVNKVYGEIEEVPMSMMRRTVAKRMSESYFTAPVFVANIDVDMTEVKALRKKLIDNLKEETGYKLTITDIISFAVVKSLLKHPYVNSSLEDNKIILHKYVNLAMAVGLEGGLLTPVVKNAEKLSLKELMISLKELTKKATEMKLEKEELEDSTFTISNLGMFGVSSFVPIINQPNSAILGVSGITDKAVVINGEVCIRSIMSLSITVDHRVVDGMEAAKFLNTLKGYLENPILMLV
;
A
#
# COMPACT_ATOMS: atom_id res chain seq x y z
N MET A 1 45.13 -52.29 -8.26
CA MET A 1 44.98 -50.93 -7.69
C MET A 1 45.87 -50.85 -6.46
N SER A 2 46.67 -49.80 -6.33
CA SER A 2 47.67 -49.65 -5.27
C SER A 2 47.03 -49.24 -3.94
N ASP A 3 47.16 -50.10 -2.93
CA ASP A 3 46.71 -49.83 -1.56
C ASP A 3 47.55 -48.71 -0.93
N ILE A 4 47.11 -47.46 -1.09
CA ILE A 4 47.65 -46.33 -0.32
C ILE A 4 47.27 -46.56 1.14
N LYS A 5 48.20 -47.08 1.94
CA LYS A 5 47.99 -47.39 3.36
C LYS A 5 47.81 -46.13 4.21
N PHE A 6 46.62 -45.55 4.17
CA PHE A 6 46.21 -44.47 5.06
C PHE A 6 46.37 -44.89 6.52
N ARG A 7 47.10 -44.07 7.28
CA ARG A 7 47.21 -44.20 8.74
C ARG A 7 45.89 -43.75 9.35
N ALA A 8 45.00 -44.69 9.62
CA ALA A 8 43.71 -44.45 10.26
C ALA A 8 43.53 -45.39 11.45
N THR A 9 42.92 -44.94 12.55
CA THR A 9 42.59 -45.80 13.68
C THR A 9 41.52 -46.83 13.31
N PRO A 10 41.40 -47.97 14.02
CA PRO A 10 40.32 -48.94 13.78
C PRO A 10 38.92 -48.29 13.89
N ALA A 11 38.74 -47.40 14.87
CA ALA A 11 37.51 -46.64 15.05
C ALA A 11 37.21 -45.69 13.88
N ALA A 12 38.21 -45.01 13.32
CA ALA A 12 38.05 -44.19 12.12
C ALA A 12 37.65 -45.02 10.89
N ARG A 13 38.29 -46.18 10.69
CA ARG A 13 37.98 -47.09 9.57
C ARG A 13 36.56 -47.66 9.66
N PHE A 14 36.11 -48.01 10.86
CA PHE A 14 34.74 -48.46 11.11
C PHE A 14 33.74 -47.33 10.82
N CYS A 15 33.96 -46.15 11.39
CA CYS A 15 33.09 -44.98 11.20
C CYS A 15 33.02 -44.54 9.72
N SER A 16 34.13 -44.63 8.97
CA SER A 16 34.18 -44.32 7.53
C SER A 16 33.33 -45.32 6.72
N LYS A 17 33.44 -46.63 6.98
CA LYS A 17 32.60 -47.65 6.33
C LYS A 17 31.12 -47.47 6.65
N GLU A 18 30.77 -47.25 7.92
CA GLU A 18 29.40 -47.08 8.39
C GLU A 18 28.71 -45.86 7.77
N ASN A 19 29.47 -44.81 7.42
CA ASN A 19 28.94 -43.57 6.88
C ASN A 19 29.23 -43.37 5.38
N SER A 20 29.80 -44.38 4.70
CA SER A 20 30.21 -44.32 3.29
C SER A 20 31.14 -43.14 2.94
N ILE A 21 32.07 -42.80 3.83
CA ILE A 21 33.01 -41.68 3.67
C ILE A 21 34.38 -42.19 3.26
N ASP A 22 34.95 -41.67 2.16
CA ASP A 22 36.33 -41.98 1.76
C ASP A 22 37.36 -41.34 2.71
N LEU A 23 38.28 -42.16 3.22
CA LEU A 23 39.39 -41.74 4.07
C LEU A 23 40.45 -40.93 3.31
N SER A 24 40.51 -41.03 1.97
CA SER A 24 41.46 -40.25 1.15
C SER A 24 41.24 -38.73 1.25
N LEU A 25 39.99 -38.32 1.51
CA LEU A 25 39.56 -36.93 1.60
C LEU A 25 39.75 -36.32 3.00
N ILE A 26 40.15 -37.12 4.00
CA ILE A 26 40.21 -36.71 5.40
C ILE A 26 41.65 -36.47 5.84
N ARG A 27 41.97 -35.21 6.20
CA ARG A 27 43.24 -34.85 6.83
C ARG A 27 43.22 -35.25 8.31
N GLY A 28 43.93 -36.33 8.64
CA GLY A 28 43.99 -36.86 10.02
C GLY A 28 44.72 -35.95 11.00
N THR A 29 44.12 -35.71 12.17
CA THR A 29 44.66 -34.84 13.23
C THR A 29 45.58 -35.55 14.23
N GLY A 30 45.62 -36.88 14.21
CA GLY A 30 46.40 -37.69 15.16
C GLY A 30 47.90 -37.78 14.86
N PRO A 31 48.68 -38.38 15.78
CA PRO A 31 50.14 -38.46 15.68
C PRO A 31 50.64 -39.02 14.34
N LYS A 32 51.56 -38.29 13.71
CA LYS A 32 52.08 -38.56 12.35
C LYS A 32 50.99 -38.58 11.25
N GLY A 33 49.99 -37.69 11.37
CA GLY A 33 48.91 -37.50 10.39
C GLY A 33 47.86 -38.62 10.40
N ARG A 34 47.61 -39.23 11.56
CA ARG A 34 46.73 -40.39 11.69
C ARG A 34 45.27 -39.96 11.81
N ILE A 35 44.40 -40.47 10.94
CA ILE A 35 42.96 -40.21 10.96
C ILE A 35 42.32 -40.84 12.20
N GLN A 36 41.64 -40.03 13.00
CA GLN A 36 40.88 -40.39 14.19
C GLN A 36 39.37 -40.51 13.90
N LYS A 37 38.58 -41.01 14.85
CA LYS A 37 37.12 -41.18 14.67
C LYS A 37 36.43 -39.81 14.54
N GLU A 38 36.94 -38.86 15.29
CA GLU A 38 36.53 -37.46 15.40
C GLU A 38 36.75 -36.75 14.05
N ASP A 39 37.82 -37.06 13.32
CA ASP A 39 38.09 -36.51 11.99
C ASP A 39 37.01 -36.95 10.97
N VAL A 40 36.56 -38.21 11.03
CA VAL A 40 35.50 -38.74 10.16
C VAL A 40 34.14 -38.13 10.50
N LEU A 41 33.84 -37.97 11.80
CA LEU A 41 32.61 -37.31 12.26
C LEU A 41 32.60 -35.81 11.94
N ASN A 42 33.76 -35.14 12.01
CA ASN A 42 33.89 -33.74 11.61
C ASN A 42 33.76 -33.56 10.09
N PHE A 43 34.29 -34.50 9.29
CA PHE A 43 34.08 -34.51 7.84
C PHE A 43 32.59 -34.65 7.48
N LYS A 44 31.86 -35.57 8.14
CA LYS A 44 30.40 -35.70 8.02
C LYS A 44 29.65 -34.40 8.38
N ASN A 45 30.14 -33.68 9.38
CA ASN A 45 29.56 -32.39 9.80
C ASN A 45 29.91 -31.22 8.86
N PHE A 46 30.93 -31.37 8.00
CA PHE A 46 31.29 -30.41 6.95
C PHE A 46 30.53 -30.67 5.64
N SER A 47 30.24 -31.93 5.30
CA SER A 47 29.46 -32.29 4.10
C SER A 47 27.95 -32.09 4.26
N MET A 48 27.44 -31.99 5.50
CA MET A 48 26.04 -31.62 5.75
C MET A 48 25.87 -30.10 5.66
N VAL A 49 25.52 -29.61 4.46
CA VAL A 49 25.35 -28.17 4.19
C VAL A 49 24.33 -27.55 5.16
N ARG A 50 24.81 -26.63 6.00
CA ARG A 50 23.99 -26.01 7.05
C ARG A 50 23.17 -24.88 6.44
N ILE A 51 21.92 -25.17 6.09
CA ILE A 51 20.99 -24.17 5.55
C ILE A 51 19.89 -23.83 6.57
N SER A 52 19.42 -22.58 6.60
CA SER A 52 18.23 -22.21 7.38
C SER A 52 16.94 -22.74 6.72
N PRO A 53 15.87 -23.10 7.46
CA PRO A 53 14.65 -23.65 6.86
C PRO A 53 14.03 -22.74 5.79
N LEU A 54 14.07 -21.42 6.02
CA LEU A 54 13.59 -20.43 5.07
C LEU A 54 14.46 -20.38 3.80
N ALA A 55 15.79 -20.37 3.94
CA ALA A 55 16.70 -20.42 2.80
C ALA A 55 16.57 -21.72 1.99
N LYS A 56 16.33 -22.86 2.66
CA LYS A 56 16.11 -24.15 1.99
C LYS A 56 14.85 -24.12 1.12
N LYS A 57 13.74 -23.60 1.67
CA LYS A 57 12.48 -23.48 0.93
C LYS A 57 12.59 -22.52 -0.26
N ILE A 58 13.37 -21.44 -0.13
CA ILE A 58 13.65 -20.52 -1.26
C ILE A 58 14.52 -21.21 -2.31
N ALA A 59 15.61 -21.89 -1.92
CA ALA A 59 16.46 -22.62 -2.86
C ALA A 59 15.71 -23.75 -3.59
N GLU A 60 14.78 -24.44 -2.92
CA GLU A 60 13.92 -25.46 -3.54
C GLU A 60 12.93 -24.89 -4.55
N VAL A 61 12.35 -23.71 -4.28
CA VAL A 61 11.41 -23.03 -5.20
C VAL A 61 12.12 -22.42 -6.40
N GLU A 62 13.29 -21.82 -6.18
CA GLU A 62 14.10 -21.16 -7.21
C GLU A 62 15.05 -22.13 -7.93
N GLY A 63 15.01 -23.44 -7.64
CA GLY A 63 15.82 -24.48 -8.29
C GLY A 63 17.33 -24.43 -8.00
N VAL A 64 17.77 -23.67 -7.00
CA VAL A 64 19.19 -23.39 -6.75
C VAL A 64 19.87 -24.55 -6.02
N GLU A 65 20.97 -25.04 -6.60
CA GLU A 65 21.76 -26.12 -6.01
C GLU A 65 22.51 -25.63 -4.75
N ILE A 66 22.03 -26.06 -3.58
CA ILE A 66 22.47 -25.60 -2.24
C ILE A 66 23.99 -25.81 -2.01
N SER A 67 24.62 -26.74 -2.74
CA SER A 67 26.07 -27.02 -2.76
C SER A 67 26.93 -25.86 -3.29
N LYS A 68 26.37 -24.99 -4.15
CA LYS A 68 27.07 -23.87 -4.81
C LYS A 68 27.02 -22.57 -4.00
N ILE A 69 26.21 -22.50 -2.95
CA ILE A 69 25.95 -21.28 -2.18
C ILE A 69 26.87 -21.20 -0.96
N THR A 70 27.79 -20.22 -0.94
CA THR A 70 28.62 -19.94 0.24
C THR A 70 27.80 -19.18 1.30
N GLY A 71 27.46 -19.85 2.40
CA GLY A 71 26.67 -19.26 3.49
C GLY A 71 27.44 -18.28 4.37
N SER A 72 26.87 -17.10 4.64
CA SER A 72 27.48 -16.04 5.47
C SER A 72 27.13 -16.13 6.96
N GLY A 73 26.18 -16.97 7.35
CA GLY A 73 25.75 -17.15 8.73
C GLY A 73 26.75 -17.88 9.63
N VAL A 74 26.51 -17.82 10.94
CA VAL A 74 27.37 -18.42 11.99
C VAL A 74 27.74 -19.87 11.67
N ARG A 75 29.05 -20.17 11.61
CA ARG A 75 29.64 -21.46 11.19
C ARG A 75 29.28 -21.88 9.74
N GLY A 76 29.27 -20.93 8.81
CA GLY A 76 29.06 -21.16 7.37
C GLY A 76 27.60 -21.50 7.02
N LYS A 77 26.64 -21.01 7.81
CA LYS A 77 25.22 -21.34 7.63
C LYS A 77 24.62 -20.49 6.51
N ILE A 78 24.00 -21.12 5.52
CA ILE A 78 23.29 -20.44 4.42
C ILE A 78 22.00 -19.79 4.97
N LEU A 79 21.95 -18.47 4.86
CA LEU A 79 20.81 -17.62 5.21
C LEU A 79 20.01 -17.24 3.97
N LYS A 80 18.83 -16.63 4.16
CA LYS A 80 17.95 -16.17 3.07
C LYS A 80 18.72 -15.30 2.06
N ASP A 81 19.49 -14.36 2.57
CA ASP A 81 20.16 -13.35 1.75
C ASP A 81 21.33 -13.92 0.94
N ASP A 82 21.90 -15.06 1.35
CA ASP A 82 22.93 -15.77 0.58
C ASP A 82 22.34 -16.42 -0.67
N VAL A 83 21.14 -17.01 -0.55
CA VAL A 83 20.41 -17.60 -1.69
C VAL A 83 19.98 -16.49 -2.66
N LEU A 84 19.44 -15.38 -2.15
CA LEU A 84 19.04 -14.25 -2.99
C LEU A 84 20.23 -13.57 -3.70
N ARG A 85 21.39 -13.45 -3.04
CA ARG A 85 22.62 -12.96 -3.66
C ARG A 85 23.18 -13.90 -4.72
N PHE A 86 23.02 -15.21 -4.55
CA PHE A 86 23.41 -16.20 -5.55
C PHE A 86 22.56 -16.05 -6.83
N ILE A 87 21.24 -16.01 -6.68
CA ILE A 87 20.28 -15.76 -7.78
C ILE A 87 20.55 -14.43 -8.47
N GLY A 88 20.89 -13.37 -7.71
CA GLY A 88 21.28 -12.08 -8.27
C GLY A 88 22.55 -12.14 -9.12
N LYS A 89 23.53 -12.97 -8.74
CA LYS A 89 24.80 -13.10 -9.48
C LYS A 89 24.71 -13.94 -10.75
N GLU A 90 23.84 -14.94 -10.82
CA GLU A 90 23.60 -15.65 -12.10
C GLU A 90 22.98 -14.70 -13.13
N LYS A 91 22.06 -13.82 -12.72
CA LYS A 91 21.43 -12.81 -13.59
C LYS A 91 22.37 -11.72 -14.11
N ASP A 92 23.51 -11.50 -13.47
CA ASP A 92 24.55 -10.55 -13.94
C ASP A 92 25.53 -11.18 -14.95
N ILE A 93 25.50 -12.51 -15.16
CA ILE A 93 26.43 -13.24 -16.04
C ILE A 93 25.76 -13.68 -17.36
N GLU A 94 24.43 -13.88 -17.38
CA GLU A 94 23.66 -14.26 -18.57
C GLU A 94 23.35 -13.09 -19.54
N ASN A 95 24.37 -12.33 -19.93
CA ASN A 95 24.27 -11.29 -20.97
C ASN A 95 25.18 -11.57 -22.19
N VAL A 96 25.28 -12.84 -22.61
CA VAL A 96 25.93 -13.23 -23.87
C VAL A 96 25.11 -14.29 -24.63
N ALA A 97 24.62 -13.89 -25.80
CA ALA A 97 24.16 -14.70 -26.93
C ALA A 97 22.95 -15.65 -26.74
N VAL A 98 21.87 -15.32 -27.46
CA VAL A 98 20.61 -16.05 -27.53
C VAL A 98 20.70 -17.27 -28.47
N ASN A 99 20.37 -18.47 -27.96
CA ASN A 99 19.54 -19.51 -28.62
C ASN A 99 19.61 -20.83 -27.82
N ASP A 100 18.51 -21.27 -27.20
CA ASP A 100 17.61 -22.27 -27.80
C ASP A 100 16.29 -22.38 -27.03
N ASN A 101 15.27 -22.99 -27.62
CA ASN A 101 13.88 -23.05 -27.13
C ASN A 101 13.60 -24.26 -26.23
N LYS A 102 12.65 -24.10 -25.28
CA LYS A 102 11.59 -25.05 -24.82
C LYS A 102 11.05 -24.61 -23.44
N GLU A 103 9.79 -24.80 -23.01
CA GLU A 103 8.48 -25.19 -23.61
C GLU A 103 7.45 -25.03 -22.46
N LYS A 104 6.28 -24.37 -22.51
CA LYS A 104 5.58 -23.53 -23.51
C LYS A 104 4.78 -22.44 -22.77
N GLU A 105 4.52 -21.30 -23.41
CA GLU A 105 3.20 -20.65 -23.36
C GLU A 105 2.47 -20.93 -24.67
N VAL A 106 1.34 -21.62 -24.61
CA VAL A 106 0.38 -21.59 -25.72
C VAL A 106 -0.40 -20.28 -25.57
N ASN A 107 0.25 -19.18 -25.93
CA ASN A 107 -0.45 -17.93 -26.21
C ASN A 107 -1.32 -18.19 -27.45
N LYS A 108 -2.56 -18.64 -27.20
CA LYS A 108 -3.67 -18.38 -28.11
C LYS A 108 -3.83 -16.86 -28.12
N VAL A 109 -3.09 -16.22 -29.01
CA VAL A 109 -3.22 -14.80 -29.32
C VAL A 109 -4.60 -14.62 -29.95
N TYR A 110 -5.58 -14.30 -29.10
CA TYR A 110 -6.97 -14.07 -29.49
C TYR A 110 -7.09 -12.64 -30.05
N GLY A 111 -6.79 -12.49 -31.35
CA GLY A 111 -6.81 -11.19 -32.03
C GLY A 111 -5.52 -10.39 -31.82
N GLU A 112 -5.54 -9.13 -32.25
CA GLU A 112 -4.40 -8.22 -32.10
C GLU A 112 -4.24 -7.77 -30.64
N ILE A 113 -2.99 -7.69 -30.17
CA ILE A 113 -2.64 -7.25 -28.82
C ILE A 113 -1.81 -5.96 -28.94
N GLU A 114 -2.24 -4.90 -28.24
CA GLU A 114 -1.49 -3.65 -28.11
C GLU A 114 -0.87 -3.56 -26.71
N GLU A 115 0.46 -3.42 -26.64
CA GLU A 115 1.19 -3.22 -25.38
C GLU A 115 1.47 -1.73 -25.13
N VAL A 116 0.87 -1.16 -24.09
CA VAL A 116 1.07 0.25 -23.72
C VAL A 116 1.94 0.36 -22.46
N PRO A 117 3.17 0.91 -22.54
CA PRO A 117 4.06 1.03 -21.39
C PRO A 117 3.52 2.05 -20.37
N MET A 118 3.65 1.74 -19.08
CA MET A 118 3.24 2.67 -18.01
C MET A 118 4.10 3.95 -18.03
N SER A 119 3.46 5.10 -17.82
CA SER A 119 4.17 6.36 -17.56
C SER A 119 4.89 6.34 -16.19
N MET A 120 5.88 7.22 -15.99
CA MET A 120 6.55 7.38 -14.69
C MET A 120 5.55 7.68 -13.57
N MET A 121 4.59 8.59 -13.81
CA MET A 121 3.53 8.91 -12.84
C MET A 121 2.68 7.67 -12.52
N ARG A 122 2.26 6.90 -13.53
CA ARG A 122 1.43 5.70 -13.32
C ARG A 122 2.20 4.61 -12.57
N ARG A 123 3.51 4.44 -12.79
CA ARG A 123 4.38 3.56 -11.97
C ARG A 123 4.43 3.99 -10.50
N THR A 124 4.63 5.28 -10.23
CA THR A 124 4.69 5.81 -8.86
C THR A 124 3.37 5.64 -8.12
N VAL A 125 2.23 5.90 -8.78
CA VAL A 125 0.89 5.66 -8.21
C VAL A 125 0.68 4.17 -7.94
N ALA A 126 1.00 3.28 -8.89
CA ALA A 126 0.85 1.84 -8.71
C ALA A 126 1.66 1.31 -7.51
N LYS A 127 2.91 1.79 -7.33
CA LYS A 127 3.73 1.47 -6.17
C LYS A 127 3.07 1.95 -4.87
N ARG A 128 2.73 3.24 -4.75
CA ARG A 128 2.13 3.82 -3.53
C ARG A 128 0.78 3.19 -3.15
N MET A 129 -0.07 2.88 -4.13
CA MET A 129 -1.36 2.25 -3.87
C MET A 129 -1.21 0.79 -3.42
N SER A 130 -0.24 0.06 -3.99
CA SER A 130 0.12 -1.29 -3.52
C SER A 130 0.66 -1.26 -2.09
N GLU A 131 1.59 -0.35 -1.81
CA GLU A 131 2.16 -0.16 -0.47
C GLU A 131 1.07 0.17 0.55
N SER A 132 0.16 1.10 0.25
CA SER A 132 -0.98 1.43 1.11
C SER A 132 -1.88 0.22 1.37
N TYR A 133 -2.33 -0.47 0.30
CA TYR A 133 -3.28 -1.57 0.39
C TYR A 133 -2.74 -2.80 1.14
N PHE A 134 -1.44 -3.11 1.01
CA PHE A 134 -0.82 -4.26 1.68
C PHE A 134 -0.26 -3.96 3.07
N THR A 135 -0.07 -2.68 3.45
CA THR A 135 0.46 -2.33 4.79
C THR A 135 -0.60 -1.89 5.79
N ALA A 136 -1.73 -1.33 5.33
CA ALA A 136 -2.84 -0.92 6.19
C ALA A 136 -3.95 -1.98 6.18
N PRO A 137 -4.23 -2.67 7.30
CA PRO A 137 -5.44 -3.46 7.46
C PRO A 137 -6.65 -2.52 7.43
N VAL A 138 -7.38 -2.48 6.30
CA VAL A 138 -8.46 -1.51 6.12
C VAL A 138 -9.79 -1.97 6.73
N PHE A 139 -10.48 -1.02 7.37
CA PHE A 139 -11.91 -1.11 7.66
C PHE A 139 -12.68 -0.13 6.77
N VAL A 140 -13.89 -0.51 6.35
CA VAL A 140 -14.75 0.31 5.50
C VAL A 140 -16.13 0.44 6.14
N ALA A 141 -16.60 1.67 6.33
CA ALA A 141 -17.97 1.97 6.70
C ALA A 141 -18.66 2.81 5.62
N ASN A 142 -19.96 2.61 5.46
CA ASN A 142 -20.80 3.35 4.51
C ASN A 142 -21.99 3.98 5.24
N ILE A 143 -22.44 5.14 4.78
CA ILE A 143 -23.64 5.80 5.29
C ILE A 143 -24.36 6.57 4.17
N ASP A 144 -25.69 6.48 4.14
CA ASP A 144 -26.52 7.32 3.27
C ASP A 144 -26.89 8.62 3.99
N VAL A 145 -26.82 9.73 3.26
CA VAL A 145 -26.98 11.11 3.74
C VAL A 145 -28.02 11.84 2.89
N ASP A 146 -28.98 12.52 3.53
CA ASP A 146 -29.93 13.39 2.85
C ASP A 146 -29.27 14.75 2.51
N MET A 147 -29.09 15.01 1.22
CA MET A 147 -28.46 16.22 0.69
C MET A 147 -29.49 17.30 0.31
N THR A 148 -30.76 17.13 0.65
CA THR A 148 -31.85 18.05 0.29
C THR A 148 -31.59 19.46 0.83
N GLU A 149 -31.23 19.60 2.11
CA GLU A 149 -30.92 20.91 2.71
C GLU A 149 -29.61 21.52 2.16
N VAL A 150 -28.59 20.71 1.88
CA VAL A 150 -27.36 21.20 1.22
C VAL A 150 -27.64 21.69 -0.20
N LYS A 151 -28.51 21.01 -0.98
CA LYS A 151 -28.94 21.49 -2.30
C LYS A 151 -29.72 22.81 -2.18
N ALA A 152 -30.57 22.96 -1.17
CA ALA A 152 -31.31 24.19 -0.89
C ALA A 152 -30.39 25.35 -0.46
N LEU A 153 -29.46 25.12 0.48
CA LEU A 153 -28.47 26.11 0.90
C LEU A 153 -27.59 26.55 -0.27
N ARG A 154 -27.07 25.59 -1.05
CA ARG A 154 -26.25 25.88 -2.24
C ARG A 154 -26.99 26.79 -3.21
N LYS A 155 -28.28 26.55 -3.47
CA LYS A 155 -29.10 27.40 -4.35
C LYS A 155 -29.22 28.84 -3.85
N LYS A 156 -29.22 29.07 -2.53
CA LYS A 156 -29.26 30.41 -1.92
C LYS A 156 -27.92 31.16 -1.99
N LEU A 157 -26.79 30.44 -1.99
CA LEU A 157 -25.45 31.04 -1.90
C LEU A 157 -24.71 31.15 -3.24
N ILE A 158 -25.06 30.33 -4.24
CA ILE A 158 -24.24 30.14 -5.45
C ILE A 158 -24.05 31.41 -6.27
N ASP A 159 -25.10 32.23 -6.43
CA ASP A 159 -25.04 33.39 -7.32
C ASP A 159 -24.23 34.53 -6.67
N ASN A 160 -24.51 34.87 -5.40
CA ASN A 160 -23.73 35.85 -4.63
C ASN A 160 -22.24 35.49 -4.58
N LEU A 161 -21.90 34.22 -4.28
CA LEU A 161 -20.49 33.79 -4.22
C LEU A 161 -19.82 33.83 -5.60
N LYS A 162 -20.56 33.57 -6.68
CA LYS A 162 -20.06 33.67 -8.05
C LYS A 162 -19.82 35.13 -8.45
N GLU A 163 -20.66 36.06 -8.01
CA GLU A 163 -20.47 37.50 -8.23
C GLU A 163 -19.28 38.05 -7.43
N GLU A 164 -19.12 37.65 -6.16
CA GLU A 164 -18.00 38.08 -5.32
C GLU A 164 -16.63 37.50 -5.73
N THR A 165 -16.59 36.25 -6.21
CA THR A 165 -15.32 35.50 -6.37
C THR A 165 -15.01 35.04 -7.80
N GLY A 166 -15.97 35.14 -8.72
CA GLY A 166 -15.90 34.52 -10.04
C GLY A 166 -16.12 32.99 -10.05
N TYR A 167 -16.07 32.31 -8.89
CA TYR A 167 -16.20 30.87 -8.78
C TYR A 167 -17.61 30.42 -8.34
N LYS A 168 -18.12 29.36 -8.96
CA LYS A 168 -19.40 28.74 -8.56
C LYS A 168 -19.19 27.78 -7.38
N LEU A 169 -19.99 27.96 -6.33
CA LEU A 169 -20.10 26.97 -5.24
C LEU A 169 -20.58 25.62 -5.78
N THR A 170 -19.90 24.54 -5.41
CA THR A 170 -20.24 23.15 -5.74
C THR A 170 -20.61 22.36 -4.49
N ILE A 171 -21.21 21.18 -4.67
CA ILE A 171 -21.49 20.27 -3.55
C ILE A 171 -20.17 19.80 -2.90
N THR A 172 -19.12 19.55 -3.68
CA THR A 172 -17.79 19.16 -3.18
C THR A 172 -17.20 20.18 -2.23
N ASP A 173 -17.40 21.48 -2.47
CA ASP A 173 -16.88 22.55 -1.59
C ASP A 173 -17.57 22.51 -0.22
N ILE A 174 -18.89 22.29 -0.22
CA ILE A 174 -19.70 22.18 1.01
C ILE A 174 -19.34 20.90 1.79
N ILE A 175 -19.17 19.76 1.10
CA ILE A 175 -18.71 18.52 1.72
C ILE A 175 -17.31 18.70 2.30
N SER A 176 -16.40 19.35 1.57
CA SER A 176 -15.03 19.62 2.04
C SER A 176 -15.04 20.45 3.32
N PHE A 177 -15.87 21.50 3.38
CA PHE A 177 -16.04 22.31 4.58
C PHE A 177 -16.62 21.51 5.76
N ALA A 178 -17.66 20.70 5.53
CA ALA A 178 -18.26 19.84 6.56
C ALA A 178 -17.28 18.76 7.07
N VAL A 179 -16.44 18.18 6.19
CA VAL A 179 -15.36 17.26 6.54
C VAL A 179 -14.33 17.95 7.42
N VAL A 180 -13.85 19.13 7.03
CA VAL A 180 -12.88 19.91 7.81
C VAL A 180 -13.41 20.20 9.23
N LYS A 181 -14.67 20.66 9.37
CA LYS A 181 -15.28 20.88 10.68
C LYS A 181 -15.51 19.58 11.48
N SER A 182 -15.74 18.47 10.79
CA SER A 182 -15.86 17.15 11.44
C SER A 182 -14.52 16.64 11.97
N LEU A 183 -13.43 16.75 11.20
CA LEU A 183 -12.11 16.23 11.56
C LEU A 183 -11.57 16.84 12.87
N LEU A 184 -11.88 18.09 13.17
CA LEU A 184 -11.54 18.75 14.45
C LEU A 184 -12.14 18.04 15.68
N LYS A 185 -13.25 17.31 15.51
CA LYS A 185 -13.92 16.53 16.57
C LYS A 185 -13.45 15.08 16.63
N HIS A 186 -12.76 14.59 15.60
CA HIS A 186 -12.39 13.18 15.41
C HIS A 186 -10.88 13.03 15.17
N PRO A 187 -10.04 13.26 16.21
CA PRO A 187 -8.59 13.37 16.05
C PRO A 187 -7.92 12.08 15.57
N TYR A 188 -8.49 10.91 15.85
CA TYR A 188 -7.97 9.63 15.33
C TYR A 188 -8.22 9.49 13.81
N VAL A 189 -9.31 10.05 13.28
CA VAL A 189 -9.57 10.08 11.83
C VAL A 189 -8.64 11.08 11.12
N ASN A 190 -8.30 12.19 11.79
CA ASN A 190 -7.31 13.18 11.33
C ASN A 190 -5.90 12.87 11.88
N SER A 191 -5.38 11.67 11.60
CA SER A 191 -4.08 11.22 12.10
C SER A 191 -3.24 10.52 11.03
N SER A 192 -1.96 10.27 11.36
CA SER A 192 -1.07 9.37 10.63
C SER A 192 -0.44 8.34 11.56
N LEU A 193 0.03 7.22 10.99
CA LEU A 193 0.77 6.19 11.72
C LEU A 193 2.24 6.17 11.27
N GLU A 194 3.15 6.46 12.19
CA GLU A 194 4.60 6.38 11.96
C GLU A 194 5.24 5.42 12.96
N ASP A 195 5.91 4.39 12.45
CA ASP A 195 6.43 3.24 13.22
C ASP A 195 5.37 2.63 14.17
N ASN A 196 5.47 2.94 15.46
CA ASN A 196 4.58 2.49 16.54
C ASN A 196 3.91 3.70 17.24
N LYS A 197 3.74 4.83 16.55
CA LYS A 197 3.16 6.08 17.09
C LYS A 197 2.03 6.59 16.21
N ILE A 198 0.91 6.90 16.83
CA ILE A 198 -0.20 7.63 16.20
C ILE A 198 0.07 9.12 16.36
N ILE A 199 0.14 9.85 15.24
CA ILE A 199 0.34 11.30 15.19
C ILE A 199 -1.01 11.95 14.96
N LEU A 200 -1.56 12.57 16.02
CA LEU A 200 -2.87 13.24 15.99
C LEU A 200 -2.73 14.68 15.49
N HIS A 201 -3.17 14.98 14.27
CA HIS A 201 -3.02 16.30 13.68
C HIS A 201 -4.04 17.29 14.27
N LYS A 202 -3.55 18.45 14.74
CA LYS A 202 -4.38 19.54 15.33
C LYS A 202 -4.77 20.61 14.31
N TYR A 203 -4.39 20.41 13.06
CA TYR A 203 -4.75 21.18 11.88
C TYR A 203 -5.28 20.19 10.83
N VAL A 204 -5.93 20.70 9.77
CA VAL A 204 -6.45 19.89 8.67
C VAL A 204 -5.79 20.33 7.37
N ASN A 205 -4.93 19.47 6.81
CA ASN A 205 -4.44 19.65 5.44
C ASN A 205 -5.26 18.72 4.54
N LEU A 206 -6.25 19.30 3.86
CA LEU A 206 -7.26 18.54 3.10
C LEU A 206 -6.77 18.27 1.68
N ALA A 207 -6.50 17.00 1.37
CA ALA A 207 -6.25 16.55 0.01
C ALA A 207 -7.55 16.30 -0.76
N MET A 208 -7.58 16.70 -2.03
CA MET A 208 -8.65 16.37 -2.97
C MET A 208 -8.08 15.52 -4.11
N ALA A 209 -8.62 14.34 -4.33
CA ALA A 209 -8.20 13.47 -5.43
C ALA A 209 -8.75 13.96 -6.77
N VAL A 210 -7.86 14.30 -7.71
CA VAL A 210 -8.18 14.82 -9.05
C VAL A 210 -7.70 13.82 -10.10
N GLY A 211 -8.64 13.23 -10.84
CA GLY A 211 -8.36 12.32 -11.96
C GLY A 211 -7.96 13.08 -13.23
N LEU A 212 -6.96 12.55 -13.92
CA LEU A 212 -6.40 13.06 -15.19
C LEU A 212 -6.23 11.89 -16.16
N GLU A 213 -6.17 12.13 -17.47
CA GLU A 213 -5.98 11.08 -18.49
C GLU A 213 -4.73 10.20 -18.21
N GLY A 214 -3.66 10.82 -17.70
CA GLY A 214 -2.42 10.14 -17.35
C GLY A 214 -2.42 9.39 -16.01
N GLY A 215 -3.33 9.70 -15.08
CA GLY A 215 -3.32 9.17 -13.71
C GLY A 215 -4.08 10.02 -12.68
N LEU A 216 -3.54 10.12 -11.47
CA LEU A 216 -4.21 10.78 -10.32
C LEU A 216 -3.23 11.73 -9.62
N LEU A 217 -3.69 12.93 -9.29
CA LEU A 217 -3.01 13.86 -8.38
C LEU A 217 -3.87 14.13 -7.14
N THR A 218 -3.23 14.50 -6.03
CA THR A 218 -3.89 14.80 -4.74
C THR A 218 -3.45 16.16 -4.21
N PRO A 219 -3.83 17.28 -4.86
CA PRO A 219 -3.58 18.62 -4.33
C PRO A 219 -4.12 18.81 -2.92
N VAL A 220 -3.41 19.59 -2.10
CA VAL A 220 -3.63 19.74 -0.66
C VAL A 220 -3.89 21.20 -0.27
N VAL A 221 -5.09 21.48 0.26
CA VAL A 221 -5.37 22.75 0.94
C VAL A 221 -4.82 22.68 2.37
N LYS A 222 -3.73 23.41 2.64
CA LYS A 222 -3.10 23.47 3.96
C LYS A 222 -3.93 24.32 4.94
N ASN A 223 -3.95 23.96 6.23
CA ASN A 223 -4.65 24.70 7.30
C ASN A 223 -6.14 24.99 7.00
N ALA A 224 -6.84 24.06 6.34
CA ALA A 224 -8.21 24.23 5.88
C ALA A 224 -9.20 24.55 7.03
N GLU A 225 -8.88 24.18 8.27
CA GLU A 225 -9.69 24.49 9.45
C GLU A 225 -9.84 25.98 9.75
N LYS A 226 -8.85 26.79 9.32
CA LYS A 226 -8.81 28.25 9.50
C LYS A 226 -9.60 28.99 8.42
N LEU A 227 -9.93 28.34 7.31
CA LEU A 227 -10.59 28.95 6.17
C LEU A 227 -12.11 29.02 6.35
N SER A 228 -12.72 30.12 5.91
CA SER A 228 -14.15 30.20 5.66
C SER A 228 -14.55 29.30 4.47
N LEU A 229 -15.86 29.03 4.32
CA LEU A 229 -16.39 28.32 3.15
C LEU A 229 -15.99 28.99 1.83
N LYS A 230 -15.92 30.33 1.80
CA LYS A 230 -15.54 31.12 0.61
C LYS A 230 -14.07 30.91 0.27
N GLU A 231 -13.18 31.03 1.24
CA GLU A 231 -11.73 30.84 1.04
C GLU A 231 -11.40 29.39 0.66
N LEU A 232 -11.98 28.41 1.35
CA LEU A 232 -11.80 26.99 1.03
C LEU A 232 -12.28 26.66 -0.39
N MET A 233 -13.43 27.21 -0.81
CA MET A 233 -13.91 27.08 -2.19
C MET A 233 -12.90 27.63 -3.20
N ILE A 234 -12.36 28.84 -2.97
CA ILE A 234 -11.36 29.46 -3.88
C ILE A 234 -10.12 28.57 -3.96
N SER A 235 -9.52 28.20 -2.83
CA SER A 235 -8.32 27.35 -2.80
C SER A 235 -8.52 26.00 -3.50
N LEU A 236 -9.68 25.35 -3.31
CA LEU A 236 -10.00 24.10 -4.01
C LEU A 236 -10.10 24.30 -5.53
N LYS A 237 -10.68 25.42 -6.00
CA LYS A 237 -10.81 25.70 -7.45
C LYS A 237 -9.45 26.00 -8.09
N GLU A 238 -8.63 26.80 -7.44
CA GLU A 238 -7.28 27.15 -7.91
C GLU A 238 -6.36 25.92 -7.97
N LEU A 239 -6.34 25.11 -6.91
CA LEU A 239 -5.57 23.86 -6.90
C LEU A 239 -6.09 22.84 -7.94
N THR A 240 -7.41 22.71 -8.11
CA THR A 240 -7.97 21.82 -9.15
C THR A 240 -7.54 22.29 -10.55
N LYS A 241 -7.58 23.61 -10.81
CA LYS A 241 -7.13 24.19 -12.08
C LYS A 241 -5.63 23.93 -12.31
N LYS A 242 -4.78 24.19 -11.31
CA LYS A 242 -3.34 23.86 -11.36
C LYS A 242 -3.10 22.37 -11.61
N ALA A 243 -3.87 21.48 -10.97
CA ALA A 243 -3.78 20.03 -11.18
C ALA A 243 -4.06 19.65 -12.63
N THR A 244 -5.15 20.17 -13.21
CA THR A 244 -5.50 19.91 -14.62
C THR A 244 -4.52 20.53 -15.62
N GLU A 245 -3.87 21.64 -15.25
CA GLU A 245 -2.84 22.28 -16.07
C GLU A 245 -1.42 21.69 -15.85
N MET A 246 -1.25 20.70 -14.96
CA MET A 246 0.04 20.14 -14.53
C MET A 246 1.02 21.19 -13.96
N LYS A 247 0.51 22.21 -13.26
CA LYS A 247 1.24 23.33 -12.64
C LYS A 247 1.09 23.37 -11.11
N LEU A 248 1.04 22.20 -10.47
CA LEU A 248 1.13 22.12 -9.00
C LEU A 248 2.59 22.13 -8.58
N GLU A 249 2.88 22.94 -7.57
CA GLU A 249 4.18 22.88 -6.88
C GLU A 249 4.24 21.65 -5.96
N LYS A 250 5.47 21.24 -5.57
CA LYS A 250 5.68 20.04 -4.77
C LYS A 250 4.98 20.12 -3.41
N GLU A 251 5.02 21.28 -2.79
CA GLU A 251 4.44 21.59 -1.49
C GLU A 251 2.90 21.49 -1.50
N GLU A 252 2.29 21.70 -2.68
CA GLU A 252 0.85 21.57 -2.92
C GLU A 252 0.40 20.10 -3.04
N LEU A 253 1.32 19.13 -3.06
CA LEU A 253 1.05 17.69 -3.18
C LEU A 253 1.42 16.88 -1.92
N GLU A 254 2.02 17.51 -0.92
CA GLU A 254 2.58 16.83 0.28
C GLU A 254 1.83 17.19 1.58
N ASP A 255 2.16 16.53 2.69
CA ASP A 255 1.62 16.74 4.05
C ASP A 255 0.08 16.79 4.18
N SER A 256 -0.67 15.99 3.42
CA SER A 256 -2.10 15.82 3.69
C SER A 256 -2.33 15.13 5.04
N THR A 257 -3.38 15.53 5.77
CA THR A 257 -3.83 14.82 6.99
C THR A 257 -5.10 14.02 6.75
N PHE A 258 -5.91 14.41 5.76
CA PHE A 258 -7.10 13.69 5.33
C PHE A 258 -7.33 13.87 3.82
N THR A 259 -7.92 12.87 3.17
CA THR A 259 -8.20 12.91 1.71
C THR A 259 -9.69 12.72 1.41
N ILE A 260 -10.19 13.46 0.43
CA ILE A 260 -11.49 13.22 -0.20
C ILE A 260 -11.26 12.72 -1.63
N SER A 261 -11.95 11.65 -2.01
CA SER A 261 -12.12 11.18 -3.38
C SER A 261 -13.59 11.30 -3.76
N ASN A 262 -13.90 11.91 -4.91
CA ASN A 262 -15.28 12.14 -5.34
C ASN A 262 -15.50 11.61 -6.75
N LEU A 263 -16.33 10.58 -6.87
CA LEU A 263 -16.76 9.98 -8.14
C LEU A 263 -18.24 10.26 -8.45
N GLY A 264 -18.92 11.09 -7.64
CA GLY A 264 -20.33 11.40 -7.81
C GLY A 264 -20.69 12.10 -9.12
N MET A 265 -19.72 12.76 -9.78
CA MET A 265 -19.91 13.32 -11.12
C MET A 265 -20.09 12.24 -12.21
N PHE A 266 -19.64 11.01 -11.96
CA PHE A 266 -19.78 9.86 -12.86
C PHE A 266 -20.99 8.97 -12.53
N GLY A 267 -21.84 9.38 -11.58
CA GLY A 267 -23.02 8.60 -11.17
C GLY A 267 -22.71 7.31 -10.39
N VAL A 268 -21.45 7.12 -9.94
CA VAL A 268 -21.05 5.98 -9.11
C VAL A 268 -21.89 5.96 -7.82
N SER A 269 -22.56 4.85 -7.54
CA SER A 269 -23.47 4.72 -6.39
C SER A 269 -22.77 4.41 -5.06
N SER A 270 -21.66 3.67 -5.11
CA SER A 270 -20.75 3.39 -4.00
C SER A 270 -19.39 2.94 -4.54
N PHE A 271 -18.31 3.23 -3.82
CA PHE A 271 -16.97 2.72 -4.10
C PHE A 271 -16.11 2.74 -2.84
N VAL A 272 -15.03 1.95 -2.82
CA VAL A 272 -14.07 1.89 -1.71
C VAL A 272 -12.77 2.59 -2.14
N PRO A 273 -12.47 3.81 -1.65
CA PRO A 273 -11.20 4.48 -1.93
C PRO A 273 -10.02 3.83 -1.20
N ILE A 274 -8.85 3.77 -1.83
CA ILE A 274 -7.60 3.35 -1.19
C ILE A 274 -7.00 4.53 -0.43
N ILE A 275 -6.53 4.29 0.80
CA ILE A 275 -5.92 5.31 1.67
C ILE A 275 -4.70 5.95 0.99
N ASN A 276 -4.63 7.28 0.98
CA ASN A 276 -3.41 7.99 0.60
C ASN A 276 -2.50 8.11 1.82
N GLN A 277 -1.58 7.16 1.99
CA GLN A 277 -0.60 7.18 3.08
C GLN A 277 0.27 8.45 3.02
N PRO A 278 0.63 9.08 4.16
CA PRO A 278 0.56 8.55 5.53
C PRO A 278 -0.78 8.79 6.27
N ASN A 279 -1.81 9.34 5.62
CA ASN A 279 -3.11 9.60 6.25
C ASN A 279 -3.72 8.29 6.79
N SER A 280 -4.38 8.31 7.95
CA SER A 280 -5.08 7.13 8.48
C SER A 280 -6.47 6.88 7.89
N ALA A 281 -7.00 7.80 7.08
CA ALA A 281 -8.34 7.69 6.51
C ALA A 281 -8.52 8.45 5.17
N ILE A 282 -9.51 8.01 4.39
CA ILE A 282 -9.97 8.66 3.15
C ILE A 282 -11.50 8.54 3.02
N LEU A 283 -12.16 9.62 2.60
CA LEU A 283 -13.59 9.66 2.31
C LEU A 283 -13.86 9.46 0.81
N GLY A 284 -14.77 8.54 0.46
CA GLY A 284 -15.35 8.38 -0.86
C GLY A 284 -16.72 9.05 -0.94
N VAL A 285 -16.89 9.93 -1.93
CA VAL A 285 -18.14 10.66 -2.19
C VAL A 285 -18.79 10.14 -3.46
N SER A 286 -19.97 9.55 -3.32
CA SER A 286 -20.75 8.93 -4.41
C SER A 286 -21.74 9.92 -5.03
N GLY A 287 -22.46 9.48 -6.06
CA GLY A 287 -23.48 10.26 -6.76
C GLY A 287 -24.67 10.61 -5.85
N ILE A 288 -25.28 11.77 -6.11
CA ILE A 288 -26.55 12.16 -5.50
C ILE A 288 -27.67 11.66 -6.41
N THR A 289 -28.59 10.87 -5.86
CA THR A 289 -29.74 10.31 -6.57
C THR A 289 -31.01 10.61 -5.78
N ASP A 290 -32.10 10.93 -6.47
CA ASP A 290 -33.38 11.15 -5.81
C ASP A 290 -34.02 9.78 -5.50
N LYS A 291 -34.25 9.51 -4.21
CA LYS A 291 -34.84 8.27 -3.69
C LYS A 291 -36.17 8.56 -3.00
N ALA A 292 -37.11 7.62 -3.07
CA ALA A 292 -38.27 7.60 -2.20
C ALA A 292 -37.86 7.09 -0.80
N VAL A 293 -38.14 7.87 0.24
CA VAL A 293 -37.81 7.58 1.64
C VAL A 293 -39.01 7.85 2.53
N VAL A 294 -39.13 7.15 3.66
CA VAL A 294 -40.21 7.39 4.63
C VAL A 294 -39.73 8.39 5.68
N ILE A 295 -40.43 9.52 5.82
CA ILE A 295 -40.17 10.54 6.84
C ILE A 295 -41.49 10.79 7.58
N ASN A 296 -41.49 10.65 8.91
CA ASN A 296 -42.68 10.82 9.76
C ASN A 296 -43.91 9.97 9.33
N GLY A 297 -43.68 8.84 8.66
CA GLY A 297 -44.73 7.96 8.13
C GLY A 297 -45.15 8.24 6.68
N GLU A 298 -44.70 9.35 6.08
CA GLU A 298 -45.04 9.73 4.71
C GLU A 298 -43.91 9.39 3.72
N VAL A 299 -44.28 8.96 2.51
CA VAL A 299 -43.32 8.72 1.42
C VAL A 299 -42.93 10.05 0.78
N CYS A 300 -41.68 10.44 0.98
CA CYS A 300 -41.07 11.66 0.48
C CYS A 300 -40.01 11.35 -0.57
N ILE A 301 -39.85 12.22 -1.57
CA ILE A 301 -38.66 12.22 -2.43
C ILE A 301 -37.56 13.03 -1.73
N ARG A 302 -36.35 12.46 -1.64
CA ARG A 302 -35.15 13.13 -1.10
C ARG A 302 -33.93 12.84 -1.95
N SER A 303 -33.01 13.80 -2.00
CA SER A 303 -31.75 13.67 -2.71
C SER A 303 -30.72 12.97 -1.83
N ILE A 304 -30.59 11.66 -1.98
CA ILE A 304 -29.71 10.82 -1.16
C ILE A 304 -28.33 10.65 -1.81
N MET A 305 -27.29 10.77 -1.01
CA MET A 305 -25.90 10.51 -1.36
C MET A 305 -25.32 9.42 -0.48
N SER A 306 -24.54 8.49 -1.03
CA SER A 306 -23.80 7.52 -0.23
C SER A 306 -22.36 7.99 0.00
N LEU A 307 -21.92 7.94 1.25
CA LEU A 307 -20.53 8.19 1.65
C LEU A 307 -19.89 6.88 2.10
N SER A 308 -18.67 6.63 1.64
CA SER A 308 -17.80 5.57 2.17
C SER A 308 -16.62 6.19 2.91
N ILE A 309 -16.18 5.59 4.00
CA ILE A 309 -14.89 5.90 4.61
C ILE A 309 -14.06 4.64 4.67
N THR A 310 -12.81 4.72 4.20
CA THR A 310 -11.81 3.67 4.39
C THR A 310 -10.80 4.17 5.41
N VAL A 311 -10.56 3.38 6.44
CA VAL A 311 -9.68 3.73 7.57
C VAL A 311 -8.67 2.63 7.84
N ASP A 312 -7.49 3.02 8.34
CA ASP A 312 -6.49 2.08 8.85
C ASP A 312 -6.93 1.56 10.23
N HIS A 313 -7.30 0.28 10.29
CA HIS A 313 -7.86 -0.33 11.50
C HIS A 313 -6.82 -0.44 12.65
N ARG A 314 -5.53 -0.17 12.38
CA ARG A 314 -4.51 -0.03 13.44
C ARG A 314 -4.67 1.25 14.26
N VAL A 315 -5.39 2.25 13.72
CA VAL A 315 -5.50 3.61 14.29
C VAL A 315 -6.95 4.00 14.58
N VAL A 316 -7.88 3.61 13.70
CA VAL A 316 -9.30 3.97 13.78
C VAL A 316 -10.14 2.69 13.80
N ASP A 317 -10.92 2.49 14.85
CA ASP A 317 -11.88 1.39 14.90
C ASP A 317 -13.22 1.75 14.22
N GLY A 318 -14.11 0.75 14.11
CA GLY A 318 -15.44 0.95 13.52
C GLY A 318 -16.33 1.92 14.29
N MET A 319 -16.11 2.14 15.59
CA MET A 319 -16.87 3.09 16.40
C MET A 319 -16.44 4.53 16.10
N GLU A 320 -15.13 4.81 16.05
CA GLU A 320 -14.61 6.14 15.70
C GLU A 320 -14.95 6.50 14.25
N ALA A 321 -14.86 5.55 13.31
CA ALA A 321 -15.32 5.74 11.93
C ALA A 321 -16.83 6.07 11.88
N ALA A 322 -17.67 5.36 12.64
CA ALA A 322 -19.11 5.64 12.71
C ALA A 322 -19.44 6.99 13.38
N LYS A 323 -18.71 7.40 14.42
CA LYS A 323 -18.86 8.72 15.07
C LYS A 323 -18.52 9.86 14.10
N PHE A 324 -17.44 9.72 13.32
CA PHE A 324 -17.09 10.66 12.28
C PHE A 324 -18.17 10.76 11.20
N LEU A 325 -18.60 9.62 10.64
CA LEU A 325 -19.66 9.57 9.63
C LEU A 325 -20.98 10.18 10.13
N ASN A 326 -21.39 9.91 11.36
CA ASN A 326 -22.59 10.51 11.95
C ASN A 326 -22.45 12.03 12.18
N THR A 327 -21.25 12.51 12.53
CA THR A 327 -20.99 13.96 12.66
C THR A 327 -21.07 14.65 11.30
N LEU A 328 -20.46 14.05 10.27
CA LEU A 328 -20.50 14.55 8.89
C LEU A 328 -21.93 14.52 8.33
N LYS A 329 -22.67 13.42 8.52
CA LYS A 329 -24.10 13.31 8.19
C LYS A 329 -24.92 14.40 8.87
N GLY A 330 -24.74 14.62 10.18
CA GLY A 330 -25.43 15.67 10.93
C GLY A 330 -25.20 17.08 10.35
N TYR A 331 -23.96 17.40 9.93
CA TYR A 331 -23.65 18.66 9.26
C TYR A 331 -24.22 18.76 7.85
N LEU A 332 -24.27 17.67 7.07
CA LEU A 332 -24.79 17.69 5.70
C LEU A 332 -26.33 17.70 5.67
N GLU A 333 -27.00 17.05 6.63
CA GLU A 333 -28.46 17.08 6.76
C GLU A 333 -28.95 18.39 7.41
N ASN A 334 -28.11 19.05 8.22
CA ASN A 334 -28.42 20.33 8.86
C ASN A 334 -27.29 21.35 8.65
N PRO A 335 -27.10 21.87 7.42
CA PRO A 335 -25.92 22.66 7.05
C PRO A 335 -25.86 24.07 7.67
N ILE A 336 -26.84 24.48 8.46
CA ILE A 336 -26.72 25.67 9.32
C ILE A 336 -25.74 25.40 10.47
N LEU A 337 -25.69 24.16 11.00
CA LEU A 337 -24.86 23.80 12.17
C LEU A 337 -23.35 23.89 11.95
N MET A 338 -22.88 23.98 10.70
CA MET A 338 -21.46 24.18 10.37
C MET A 338 -21.08 25.65 10.15
N LEU A 339 -22.07 26.56 10.16
CA LEU A 339 -21.90 28.00 9.93
C LEU A 339 -21.95 28.85 11.21
N VAL A 340 -22.18 28.21 12.37
CA VAL A 340 -22.23 28.79 13.72
C VAL A 340 -21.08 28.25 14.56
#